data_AF-W6S7H8-F1
#
_entry.id   AF-W6S7H8-F1
#
_cell.length_a   1.000
_cell.length_b   1.000
_cell.length_c   1.000
_cell.angle_alpha   90.00
_cell.angle_beta   90.00
_cell.angle_gamma   90.00
#
_symmetry.space_group_name_H-M   'P 1'
#
loop_
_entity.id
_entity.type
_entity.pdbx_description
1 polymer ?
#
loop_
_entity_poly.entity_id
_entity_poly.type
_entity_poly.pdbx_seq_one_letter_code
_entity_poly.pdbx_strand_id
1 'polypeptide(L)'
;MFDANISDAQNIFFLDENVGFALSYYIDGSYKKGKLYRTEDGGKTFEKVDLSNIQDESITDEDCSIRLMGIPYEENGALFMKFIYSKNQIYRGYVLCKSSDKGITWSINKVIPEDTIQNKS
;
A
#
# COMPACT_ATOMS: atom_id res chain seq x y z
N MET A 1 -20.61 4.03 4.69
CA MET A 1 -19.74 4.68 5.69
C MET A 1 -18.57 3.75 5.89
N PHE A 2 -17.35 4.12 5.45
CA PHE A 2 -16.16 3.30 5.70
C PHE A 2 -15.61 3.73 7.05
N ASP A 3 -15.96 2.99 8.10
CA ASP A 3 -15.38 3.18 9.41
C ASP A 3 -13.89 2.79 9.36
N ALA A 4 -13.03 3.80 9.36
CA ALA A 4 -11.59 3.67 9.40
C ALA A 4 -11.09 3.35 10.83
N ASN A 5 -11.75 2.41 11.51
CA ASN A 5 -11.17 1.71 12.65
C ASN A 5 -10.38 0.51 12.13
N ILE A 6 -9.31 0.78 11.35
CA ILE A 6 -8.33 -0.25 11.02
C ILE A 6 -7.51 -0.47 12.28
N SER A 7 -7.98 -1.34 13.17
CA SER A 7 -7.13 -1.89 14.22
C SER A 7 -5.94 -2.57 13.55
N ASP A 8 -4.73 -2.22 14.00
CA ASP A 8 -3.36 -2.65 13.66
C ASP A 8 -3.09 -4.17 13.47
N ALA A 9 -4.05 -4.99 13.01
CA ALA A 9 -4.05 -6.43 13.19
C ALA A 9 -4.06 -7.27 11.90
N GLN A 10 -3.89 -6.70 10.71
CA GLN A 10 -3.66 -7.51 9.50
C GLN A 10 -2.31 -7.18 8.86
N ASN A 11 -1.26 -7.79 9.42
CA ASN A 11 0.03 -7.91 8.75
C ASN A 11 0.04 -9.05 7.72
N ILE A 12 -1.03 -9.86 7.63
CA ILE A 12 -1.17 -10.96 6.67
C ILE A 12 -2.60 -10.98 6.13
N PHE A 13 -2.76 -11.19 4.83
CA PHE A 13 -4.03 -11.27 4.09
C PHE A 13 -3.91 -12.36 3.02
N PHE A 14 -4.91 -13.21 2.87
CA PHE A 14 -4.97 -14.21 1.80
C PHE A 14 -6.09 -13.87 0.83
N LEU A 15 -5.75 -13.82 -0.47
CA LEU A 15 -6.71 -13.66 -1.57
C LEU A 15 -7.41 -14.99 -1.88
N ASP A 16 -6.63 -16.08 -1.88
CA ASP A 16 -7.11 -17.44 -2.02
C ASP A 16 -6.21 -18.41 -1.22
N GLU A 17 -6.44 -19.72 -1.33
CA GLU A 17 -5.69 -20.74 -0.58
C GLU A 17 -4.18 -20.77 -0.90
N ASN A 18 -3.77 -20.21 -2.04
CA ASN A 18 -2.39 -20.21 -2.51
C ASN A 18 -1.78 -18.80 -2.43
N VAL A 19 -2.55 -17.77 -2.81
CA VAL A 19 -2.07 -16.39 -2.94
C VAL A 19 -2.38 -15.61 -1.67
N GLY A 20 -1.33 -15.09 -1.04
CA GLY A 20 -1.44 -14.24 0.13
C GLY A 20 -0.33 -13.20 0.20
N PHE A 21 -0.46 -12.31 1.17
CA PHE A 21 0.40 -11.16 1.36
C PHE A 21 0.81 -11.06 2.82
N ALA A 22 2.03 -10.60 3.06
CA ALA A 22 2.49 -10.24 4.39
C ALA A 22 3.15 -8.85 4.35
N LEU A 23 2.88 -8.04 5.36
CA LEU A 23 3.45 -6.72 5.55
C LEU A 23 4.40 -6.76 6.73
N SER A 24 5.66 -6.41 6.50
CA SER A 24 6.62 -6.17 7.57
C SER A 24 6.96 -4.69 7.62
N TYR A 25 7.34 -4.22 8.80
CA TYR A 25 7.81 -2.86 8.99
C TYR A 25 9.22 -2.84 9.52
N TYR A 26 9.98 -1.85 9.10
CA TYR A 26 11.30 -1.55 9.64
C TYR A 26 11.44 -0.05 9.87
N ILE A 27 12.38 0.31 10.73
CA ILE A 27 12.69 1.71 11.03
C ILE A 27 13.87 2.14 10.16
N ASP A 28 13.71 3.27 9.48
CA ASP A 28 14.72 3.92 8.66
C ASP A 28 14.82 5.39 9.11
N GLY A 29 15.81 5.69 9.94
CA GLY A 29 15.89 6.95 10.68
C GLY A 29 14.67 7.14 11.59
N SER A 30 13.96 8.26 11.44
CA SER A 30 12.76 8.57 12.21
C SER A 30 11.46 8.01 11.60
N TYR A 31 11.54 7.19 10.55
CA TYR A 31 10.37 6.74 9.79
C TYR A 31 10.17 5.23 9.83
N LYS A 32 8.94 4.81 10.08
CA LYS A 32 8.47 3.44 9.83
C LYS A 32 8.22 3.26 8.32
N LYS A 33 8.84 2.24 7.72
CA LYS A 33 8.67 1.86 6.30
C LYS A 33 8.15 0.43 6.18
N GLY A 34 7.12 0.23 5.36
CA GLY A 34 6.55 -1.09 5.07
C GLY A 34 7.26 -1.80 3.92
N LYS A 35 7.38 -3.13 4.00
CA LYS A 35 7.76 -4.02 2.90
C LYS A 35 6.65 -5.05 2.70
N LEU A 36 6.17 -5.17 1.46
CA LEU A 36 5.18 -6.17 1.08
C LEU A 36 5.88 -7.45 0.61
N TYR A 37 5.36 -8.57 1.05
CA TYR A 37 5.72 -9.90 0.61
C TYR A 37 4.49 -10.61 0.07
N ARG A 38 4.67 -11.51 -0.89
CA ARG A 38 3.62 -12.31 -1.51
C ARG A 38 3.99 -13.78 -1.48
N THR A 39 3.00 -14.64 -1.25
CA THR A 39 3.12 -16.10 -1.35
C THR A 39 2.26 -16.59 -2.51
N GLU A 40 2.68 -17.70 -3.13
CA GLU A 40 1.89 -18.47 -4.12
C GLU A 40 1.66 -19.93 -3.69
N ASP A 41 2.06 -20.28 -2.46
CA ASP A 41 2.05 -21.66 -1.96
C ASP A 41 1.36 -21.79 -0.59
N GLY A 42 0.43 -20.87 -0.30
CA GLY A 42 -0.36 -20.88 0.95
C GLY A 42 0.45 -20.43 2.17
N GLY A 43 1.51 -19.65 1.96
CA GLY A 43 2.35 -19.10 3.02
C GLY A 43 3.51 -20.00 3.46
N LYS A 44 3.87 -21.02 2.68
CA LYS A 44 5.09 -21.82 2.95
C LYS A 44 6.34 -21.02 2.59
N THR A 45 6.28 -20.24 1.51
CA THR A 45 7.32 -19.30 1.10
C THR A 45 6.73 -17.92 0.78
N PHE A 46 7.55 -16.89 0.99
CA PHE A 46 7.19 -15.50 0.73
C PHE A 46 8.31 -14.80 -0.01
N GLU A 47 7.97 -14.14 -1.11
CA GLU A 47 8.88 -13.33 -1.90
C GLU A 47 8.55 -11.84 -1.75
N LYS A 48 9.58 -10.99 -1.73
CA LYS A 48 9.39 -9.54 -1.63
C LYS A 48 8.75 -9.04 -2.93
N VAL A 49 7.65 -8.30 -2.82
CA VAL A 49 7.03 -7.63 -3.98
C VAL A 49 7.91 -6.47 -4.42
N ASP A 50 8.19 -6.39 -5.72
CA ASP A 50 8.85 -5.23 -6.30
C ASP A 50 7.84 -4.09 -6.47
N LEU A 51 8.11 -2.98 -5.77
CA LEU A 51 7.30 -1.76 -5.80
C LEU A 51 8.08 -0.60 -6.45
N SER A 52 9.20 -0.89 -7.12
CA SER A 52 10.02 0.09 -7.84
C SER A 52 9.18 0.88 -8.86
N ASN A 53 8.29 0.21 -9.59
CA ASN A 53 7.40 0.82 -10.59
C ASN A 53 6.33 1.78 -10.02
N ILE A 54 6.14 1.82 -8.70
CA ILE A 54 5.23 2.76 -8.03
C ILE A 54 5.97 4.05 -7.64
N GLN A 55 7.29 4.08 -7.76
CA GLN A 55 8.08 5.31 -7.66
C GLN A 55 7.96 6.05 -9.00
N ASP A 56 6.82 6.71 -9.19
CA ASP A 56 6.60 7.56 -10.34
C ASP A 56 7.32 8.89 -10.15
N GLU A 57 8.21 9.22 -11.09
CA GLU A 57 8.90 10.50 -11.22
C GLU A 57 7.91 11.70 -11.35
N SER A 58 6.62 11.43 -11.61
CA SER A 58 5.59 12.47 -11.56
C SER A 58 5.17 12.89 -10.14
N ILE A 59 5.50 12.07 -9.12
CA ILE A 59 5.32 12.39 -7.69
C ILE A 59 6.62 12.96 -7.10
N THR A 60 7.73 13.00 -7.86
CA THR A 60 9.06 13.42 -7.41
C THR A 60 9.31 14.93 -7.57
N ASP A 61 8.56 15.76 -6.85
CA ASP A 61 9.25 16.90 -6.24
C ASP A 61 10.25 16.30 -5.22
N GLU A 62 11.46 16.84 -5.08
CA GLU A 62 12.50 16.32 -4.17
C GLU A 62 11.99 16.11 -2.71
N ASP A 63 10.94 16.83 -2.33
CA ASP A 63 10.33 16.80 -1.00
C ASP A 63 9.20 15.77 -0.82
N CYS A 64 8.82 15.04 -1.87
CA CYS A 64 7.71 14.09 -1.85
C CYS A 64 8.16 12.68 -1.50
N SER A 65 7.36 11.99 -0.69
CA SER A 65 7.61 10.58 -0.34
C SER A 65 6.30 9.78 -0.28
N ILE A 66 6.40 8.51 -0.67
CA ILE A 66 5.33 7.53 -0.47
C ILE A 66 5.79 6.44 0.49
N ARG A 67 4.90 6.03 1.41
CA ARG A 67 5.19 4.98 2.40
C ARG A 67 4.05 3.98 2.47
N LEU A 68 4.40 2.71 2.41
CA LEU A 68 3.44 1.63 2.59
C LEU A 68 3.03 1.51 4.06
N MET A 69 1.74 1.69 4.35
CA MET A 69 1.17 1.54 5.69
C MET A 69 -0.02 0.60 5.77
N GLY A 70 -0.40 -0.07 4.68
CA GLY A 70 -1.50 -1.03 4.67
C GLY A 70 -1.22 -2.22 3.78
N ILE A 71 -1.96 -3.31 3.99
CA ILE A 71 -1.92 -4.52 3.17
C ILE A 71 -2.88 -4.39 1.97
N PRO A 72 -2.67 -5.14 0.87
CA PRO A 72 -3.66 -5.22 -0.20
C PRO A 72 -5.06 -5.62 0.27
N TYR A 73 -6.07 -5.09 -0.40
CA TYR A 73 -7.46 -5.51 -0.27
C TYR A 73 -8.08 -5.71 -1.65
N GLU A 74 -9.05 -6.60 -1.75
CA GLU A 74 -9.76 -6.85 -3.01
C GLU A 74 -11.03 -6.00 -3.09
N GLU A 75 -11.26 -5.40 -4.26
CA GLU A 75 -12.51 -4.74 -4.60
C GLU A 75 -12.81 -4.99 -6.09
N ASN A 76 -14.00 -5.53 -6.39
CA ASN A 76 -14.46 -5.81 -7.76
C ASN A 76 -13.45 -6.62 -8.61
N GLY A 77 -12.82 -7.64 -8.03
CA GLY A 77 -11.88 -8.53 -8.73
C GLY A 77 -10.49 -7.93 -9.02
N ALA A 78 -10.19 -6.76 -8.46
CA ALA A 78 -8.87 -6.16 -8.51
C ALA A 78 -8.33 -5.92 -7.10
N LEU A 79 -7.00 -5.98 -6.97
CA LEU A 79 -6.34 -5.65 -5.71
C LEU A 79 -6.00 -4.16 -5.67
N PHE A 80 -6.21 -3.58 -4.52
CA PHE A 80 -5.89 -2.19 -4.21
C PHE A 80 -5.00 -2.11 -2.99
N MET A 81 -4.10 -1.14 -2.99
CA MET A 81 -3.18 -0.88 -1.90
C MET A 81 -3.00 0.63 -1.70
N LYS A 82 -3.02 1.08 -0.44
CA LYS A 82 -2.88 2.49 -0.08
C LYS A 82 -1.48 2.78 0.44
N PHE A 83 -0.85 3.80 -0.12
CA PHE A 83 0.39 4.39 0.37
C PHE A 83 0.08 5.75 0.98
N ILE A 84 0.73 6.09 2.09
CA ILE A 84 0.76 7.46 2.56
C ILE A 84 1.57 8.29 1.59
N TYR A 85 1.01 9.42 1.18
CA TYR A 85 1.71 10.47 0.45
C TYR A 85 2.05 11.62 1.39
N SER A 86 3.29 12.09 1.34
CA SER A 86 3.76 13.20 2.15
C SER A 86 4.63 14.14 1.32
N LYS A 87 4.53 15.45 1.59
CA LYS A 87 5.41 16.49 1.02
C LYS A 87 6.06 17.26 2.16
N ASN A 88 7.38 17.42 2.14
CA ASN A 88 8.14 18.01 3.24
C ASN A 88 7.85 17.31 4.58
N GLN A 89 7.76 15.98 4.54
CA GLN A 89 7.45 15.12 5.70
C GLN A 89 6.05 15.35 6.32
N ILE A 90 5.24 16.23 5.73
CA ILE A 90 3.86 16.50 6.14
C ILE A 90 2.94 15.59 5.34
N TYR A 91 2.00 14.94 6.03
CA TYR A 91 0.95 14.14 5.40
C TYR A 91 0.16 14.98 4.39
N ARG A 92 -0.13 14.44 3.21
CA ARG A 92 -0.88 15.11 2.14
C ARG A 92 -2.00 14.27 1.55
N GLY A 93 -2.19 13.05 2.05
CA GLY A 93 -3.20 12.12 1.56
C GLY A 93 -2.64 10.73 1.28
N TYR A 94 -3.25 10.06 0.30
CA TYR A 94 -2.89 8.71 -0.11
C TYR A 94 -2.62 8.61 -1.61
N VAL A 95 -1.74 7.69 -1.97
CA VAL A 95 -1.67 7.14 -3.33
C VAL A 95 -2.36 5.77 -3.29
N LEU A 96 -3.37 5.60 -4.14
CA LEU A 96 -4.04 4.34 -4.36
C LEU A 96 -3.38 3.64 -5.55
N CYS A 97 -2.80 2.47 -5.30
CA CYS A 97 -2.25 1.60 -6.31
C CYS A 97 -3.21 0.44 -6.60
N LYS A 98 -3.20 -0.03 -7.84
CA LYS A 98 -4.00 -1.15 -8.32
C LYS A 98 -3.11 -2.23 -8.92
N SER A 99 -3.48 -3.48 -8.67
CA SER A 99 -2.99 -4.64 -9.39
C SER A 99 -4.17 -5.35 -10.06
N SER A 100 -3.95 -5.82 -11.29
CA SER A 100 -4.91 -6.65 -12.04
C SER A 100 -4.40 -8.08 -12.26
N ASP A 101 -3.25 -8.42 -11.67
CA ASP A 101 -2.52 -9.68 -11.85
C ASP A 101 -2.24 -10.36 -10.50
N LYS A 102 -3.21 -10.29 -9.57
CA LYS A 102 -3.13 -10.87 -8.22
C LYS A 102 -1.91 -10.40 -7.41
N GLY A 103 -1.50 -9.15 -7.61
CA GLY A 103 -0.47 -8.47 -6.82
C GLY A 103 0.96 -8.76 -7.25
N ILE A 104 1.15 -9.29 -8.46
CA ILE A 104 2.48 -9.47 -9.07
C ILE A 104 3.04 -8.11 -9.47
N THR A 105 2.26 -7.30 -10.20
CA THR A 105 2.62 -5.93 -10.56
C THR A 105 1.59 -4.93 -10.05
N TRP A 106 2.09 -3.72 -9.81
CA TRP A 106 1.32 -2.63 -9.21
C TRP A 106 1.56 -1.35 -10.00
N SER A 107 0.50 -0.57 -10.20
CA SER A 107 0.54 0.73 -10.85
C SER A 107 -0.26 1.74 -10.05
N ILE A 108 0.11 3.02 -10.14
CA ILE A 108 -0.67 4.10 -9.54
C ILE A 108 -2.02 4.18 -10.24
N ASN A 109 -3.09 4.10 -9.46
CA ASN A 109 -4.45 4.27 -9.95
C ASN A 109 -4.96 5.68 -9.71
N LYS A 110 -4.70 6.26 -8.53
CA LYS A 110 -5.21 7.58 -8.15
C LYS A 110 -4.42 8.20 -6.99
N VAL A 111 -4.23 9.51 -7.03
CA VAL A 111 -3.84 10.30 -5.85
C VAL A 111 -5.09 10.84 -5.15
N ILE A 112 -5.16 10.69 -3.83
CA ILE A 112 -6.27 11.10 -2.97
C ILE A 112 -5.74 12.14 -1.99
N PRO A 113 -5.93 13.45 -2.25
CA PRO A 113 -5.50 14.51 -1.36
C PRO A 113 -6.20 14.45 0.01
N GLU A 114 -5.51 14.89 1.05
CA GLU A 114 -6.03 14.99 2.43
C GLU A 114 -7.38 15.72 2.50
N ASP A 115 -7.52 16.84 1.80
CA ASP A 115 -8.74 17.66 1.80
C ASP A 115 -9.96 16.91 1.26
N THR A 116 -9.76 15.89 0.43
CA THR A 116 -10.85 15.05 -0.10
C THR A 116 -11.36 14.05 0.94
N ILE A 117 -10.56 13.75 1.96
CA ILE A 117 -10.86 12.78 3.02
C ILE A 117 -11.63 13.46 4.16
N GLN A 118 -11.21 14.66 4.56
CA GLN A 118 -11.82 15.41 5.66
C GLN A 118 -13.25 15.89 5.35
N ASN A 119 -13.55 16.16 4.07
CA ASN A 119 -14.88 16.59 3.61
C ASN A 119 -15.94 15.46 3.51
N LYS A 120 -15.66 14.26 4.03
CA LYS A 120 -16.62 13.14 4.10
C LYS A 120 -17.19 12.92 5.52
N SER A 121 -17.07 13.93 6.39
CA SER A 121 -17.56 13.92 7.78
C SER A 121 -19.01 14.40 7.88
#